data_AF-A0A7C7PSE6-F1
#
_entry.id   AF-A0A7C7PSE6-F1
#
_cell.length_a   1.000
_cell.length_b   1.000
_cell.length_c   1.000
_cell.angle_alpha   90.00
_cell.angle_beta   90.00
_cell.angle_gamma   90.00
#
_symmetry.space_group_name_H-M   'P 1'
#
loop_
_entity.id
_entity.type
_entity.pdbx_description
1 polymer ?
#
loop_
_entity_poly.entity_id
_entity_poly.type
_entity_poly.pdbx_seq_one_letter_code
_entity_poly.pdbx_strand_id
1 'polypeptide(L)'
;VRARVVNPKWIAGVMRHGYKGAFEMAATVDYLFAFAATTGAVADHHFDAVYEAYLEDPAVRSFLEDKNPAALAEMAARLTEAQERGLWRARSNSAAGELAALSKLEVA
;
A
#
# COMPACT_ATOMS: atom_id res chain seq x y z
N VAL A 1 -4.82 7.13 -9.83
CA VAL A 1 -3.59 6.75 -9.07
C VAL A 1 -2.52 7.84 -9.10
N ARG A 2 -1.92 8.16 -10.26
CA ARG A 2 -0.78 9.10 -10.38
C ARG A 2 -1.01 10.53 -9.87
N ALA A 3 -2.18 11.12 -10.11
CA ALA A 3 -2.44 12.52 -9.75
C ALA A 3 -2.48 12.78 -8.23
N ARG A 4 -2.77 11.77 -7.41
CA ARG A 4 -3.01 11.91 -5.96
C ARG A 4 -2.24 10.87 -5.15
N VAL A 5 -2.66 9.61 -5.22
CA VAL A 5 -2.20 8.52 -4.34
C VAL A 5 -0.68 8.43 -4.28
N VAL A 6 -0.03 8.41 -5.44
CA VAL A 6 1.43 8.27 -5.55
C VAL A 6 2.14 9.60 -5.80
N ASN A 7 1.43 10.72 -5.65
CA ASN A 7 2.00 12.05 -5.86
C ASN A 7 2.83 12.44 -4.63
N PRO A 8 4.13 12.72 -4.76
CA PRO A 8 4.99 13.05 -3.62
C PRO A 8 4.49 14.22 -2.78
N LYS A 9 3.84 15.22 -3.41
CA LYS A 9 3.26 16.36 -2.69
C LYS A 9 2.08 15.95 -1.82
N TRP A 10 1.27 15.02 -2.30
CA TRP A 10 0.14 14.50 -1.54
C TRP A 10 0.63 13.60 -0.40
N ILE A 11 1.58 12.70 -0.67
CA ILE A 11 2.21 11.83 0.34
C ILE A 11 2.80 12.68 1.47
N ALA A 12 3.67 13.64 1.14
CA ALA A 12 4.25 14.56 2.11
C ALA A 12 3.17 15.42 2.82
N GLY A 13 2.04 15.67 2.16
CA GLY A 13 0.85 16.30 2.72
C GLY A 13 0.24 15.48 3.84
N VAL A 14 -0.08 14.24 3.53
CA VAL A 14 -0.77 13.29 4.41
C VAL A 14 0.12 12.87 5.58
N MET A 15 1.42 12.69 5.36
CA MET A 15 2.39 12.32 6.41
C MET A 15 2.46 13.34 7.56
N ARG A 16 2.11 14.61 7.33
CA ARG A 16 2.03 15.62 8.40
C ARG A 16 0.92 15.35 9.42
N HIS A 17 0.00 14.43 9.13
CA HIS A 17 -1.12 14.08 9.99
C HIS A 17 -0.91 12.79 10.80
N GLY A 18 0.34 12.29 10.88
CA GLY A 18 0.71 11.17 11.77
C GLY A 18 -0.18 9.93 11.56
N TYR A 19 -0.75 9.41 12.66
CA TYR A 19 -1.62 8.24 12.65
C TYR A 19 -2.77 8.36 11.63
N LYS A 20 -3.48 9.50 11.59
CA LYS A 20 -4.58 9.72 10.66
C LYS A 20 -4.08 9.78 9.22
N GLY A 21 -2.88 10.30 9.00
CA GLY A 21 -2.23 10.27 7.70
C GLY A 21 -2.01 8.83 7.21
N ALA A 22 -1.38 8.00 8.02
CA ALA A 22 -1.17 6.58 7.72
C ALA A 22 -2.48 5.81 7.49
N PHE A 23 -3.52 6.10 8.29
CA PHE A 23 -4.86 5.54 8.10
C PHE A 23 -5.45 5.88 6.72
N GLU A 24 -5.38 7.15 6.29
CA GLU A 24 -5.89 7.56 4.98
C GLU A 24 -5.12 6.89 3.82
N MET A 25 -3.82 6.66 4.00
CA MET A 25 -3.02 5.91 3.04
C MET A 25 -3.52 4.47 2.92
N ALA A 26 -3.80 3.78 4.05
CA ALA A 26 -4.28 2.40 4.03
C ALA A 26 -5.67 2.29 3.40
N ALA A 27 -6.59 3.18 3.77
CA ALA A 27 -7.90 3.27 3.15
C ALA A 27 -7.81 3.47 1.63
N THR A 28 -6.82 4.22 1.14
CA THR A 28 -6.60 4.40 -0.30
C THR A 28 -6.20 3.10 -1.00
N VAL A 29 -5.41 2.24 -0.35
CA VAL A 29 -5.06 0.91 -0.87
C VAL A 29 -6.29 0.00 -0.90
N ASP A 30 -7.10 0.02 0.15
CA ASP A 30 -8.37 -0.70 0.22
C ASP A 30 -9.33 -0.29 -0.90
N TYR A 31 -9.48 1.02 -1.17
CA TYR A 31 -10.33 1.50 -2.25
C TYR A 31 -9.82 1.11 -3.64
N LEU A 32 -8.51 1.13 -3.86
CA LEU A 32 -7.93 0.64 -5.11
C LEU A 32 -8.24 -0.85 -5.32
N PHE A 33 -8.07 -1.65 -4.27
CA PHE A 33 -8.38 -3.07 -4.28
C PHE A 33 -9.86 -3.34 -4.57
N ALA A 34 -10.77 -2.68 -3.86
CA ALA A 34 -12.21 -2.87 -4.04
C ALA A 34 -12.65 -2.47 -5.46
N PHE A 35 -12.07 -1.39 -6.00
CA PHE A 35 -12.33 -0.96 -7.37
C PHE A 35 -11.80 -1.97 -8.40
N ALA A 36 -10.61 -2.54 -8.17
CA ALA A 36 -10.06 -3.60 -9.02
C ALA A 36 -10.97 -4.84 -9.01
N ALA A 37 -11.37 -5.28 -7.83
CA ALA A 37 -12.20 -6.47 -7.63
C ALA A 37 -13.61 -6.36 -8.24
N THR A 38 -14.14 -5.16 -8.41
CA THR A 38 -15.51 -4.94 -8.90
C THR A 38 -15.59 -4.52 -10.37
N THR A 39 -14.55 -3.88 -10.91
CA THR A 39 -14.60 -3.28 -12.26
C THR A 39 -13.63 -3.91 -13.25
N GLY A 40 -12.54 -4.53 -12.79
CA GLY A 40 -11.43 -4.97 -13.66
C GLY A 40 -10.68 -3.83 -14.35
N ALA A 41 -10.95 -2.55 -14.03
CA ALA A 41 -10.33 -1.40 -14.69
C ALA A 41 -8.96 -1.02 -14.11
N VAL A 42 -8.50 -1.72 -13.07
CA VAL A 42 -7.21 -1.49 -12.42
C VAL A 42 -6.18 -2.48 -12.95
N ALA A 43 -5.23 -1.97 -13.74
CA ALA A 43 -4.07 -2.75 -14.22
C ALA A 43 -2.93 -2.84 -13.18
N ASP A 44 -2.04 -3.82 -13.36
CA ASP A 44 -0.89 -4.11 -12.47
C ASP A 44 -0.05 -2.88 -12.12
N HIS A 45 0.23 -2.01 -13.10
CA HIS A 45 1.06 -0.83 -12.89
C HIS A 45 0.46 0.19 -11.89
N HIS A 46 -0.84 0.10 -11.61
CA HIS A 46 -1.48 0.91 -10.57
C HIS A 46 -1.12 0.42 -9.17
N PHE A 47 -1.11 -0.90 -8.97
CA PHE A 47 -0.68 -1.51 -7.72
C PHE A 47 0.82 -1.38 -7.53
N ASP A 48 1.61 -1.60 -8.58
CA ASP A 48 3.06 -1.37 -8.55
C ASP A 48 3.37 0.06 -8.07
N ALA A 49 2.71 1.07 -8.64
CA ALA A 49 2.97 2.46 -8.27
C ALA A 49 2.65 2.73 -6.79
N VAL A 50 1.63 2.08 -6.23
CA VAL A 50 1.27 2.21 -4.80
C VAL A 50 2.29 1.48 -3.93
N TYR A 51 2.65 0.25 -4.28
CA TYR A 51 3.68 -0.51 -3.57
C TYR A 51 5.01 0.23 -3.55
N GLU A 52 5.47 0.71 -4.70
CA GLU A 52 6.70 1.49 -4.86
C GLU A 52 6.67 2.75 -3.97
N ALA A 53 5.57 3.52 -4.03
CA ALA A 53 5.48 4.80 -3.32
C ALA A 53 5.30 4.67 -1.80
N TYR A 54 4.67 3.60 -1.31
CA TYR A 54 4.31 3.48 0.11
C TYR A 54 5.19 2.49 0.86
N LEU A 55 5.46 1.35 0.24
CA LEU A 55 6.19 0.27 0.87
C LEU A 55 7.63 0.26 0.41
N GLU A 56 7.97 0.48 -0.86
CA GLU A 56 9.38 0.46 -1.30
C GLU A 56 10.16 1.71 -0.90
N ASP A 57 9.52 2.89 -0.85
CA ASP A 57 10.13 4.11 -0.34
C ASP A 57 10.42 4.00 1.18
N PRO A 58 11.70 4.00 1.60
CA PRO A 58 12.06 3.82 3.01
C PRO A 58 11.51 4.92 3.93
N ALA A 59 11.37 6.15 3.43
CA ALA A 59 10.87 7.27 4.23
C ALA A 59 9.37 7.13 4.51
N VAL A 60 8.61 6.65 3.53
CA VAL A 60 7.18 6.40 3.69
C VAL A 60 6.95 5.14 4.52
N ARG A 61 7.71 4.07 4.28
CA ARG A 61 7.66 2.84 5.10
C ARG A 61 7.93 3.12 6.57
N SER A 62 9.02 3.83 6.88
CA SER A 62 9.37 4.18 8.26
C SER A 62 8.30 5.05 8.92
N PHE A 63 7.69 5.98 8.17
CA PHE A 63 6.56 6.75 8.69
C PHE A 63 5.36 5.87 9.02
N LEU A 64 5.00 4.91 8.16
CA LEU A 64 3.88 4.00 8.39
C LEU A 64 4.16 3.12 9.62
N GLU A 65 5.37 2.56 9.72
CA GLU A 65 5.82 1.74 10.84
C GLU A 65 5.78 2.52 12.17
N ASP A 66 6.28 3.75 12.19
CA ASP A 66 6.31 4.58 13.39
C ASP A 66 4.94 5.11 13.81
N LYS A 67 4.09 5.48 12.84
CA LYS A 67 2.85 6.22 13.13
C LYS A 67 1.63 5.34 13.19
N ASN A 68 1.59 4.25 12.45
CA ASN A 68 0.48 3.30 12.45
C ASN A 68 0.93 1.94 11.87
N PRO A 69 1.61 1.10 12.66
CA PRO A 69 2.07 -0.21 12.19
C PRO A 69 0.93 -1.15 11.80
N ALA A 70 -0.27 -0.98 12.38
CA ALA A 70 -1.46 -1.71 11.96
C ALA A 70 -1.87 -1.34 10.52
N ALA A 71 -1.87 -0.05 10.17
CA ALA A 71 -2.12 0.38 8.79
C ALA A 71 -1.07 -0.16 7.80
N LEU A 72 0.19 -0.25 8.21
CA LEU A 72 1.25 -0.88 7.41
C LEU A 72 0.95 -2.38 7.15
N ALA A 73 0.59 -3.12 8.20
CA ALA A 73 0.23 -4.53 8.10
C ALA A 73 -1.02 -4.74 7.23
N GLU A 74 -2.06 -3.93 7.42
CA GLU A 74 -3.30 -3.96 6.63
C GLU A 74 -3.02 -3.70 5.13
N MET A 75 -2.17 -2.71 4.80
CA MET A 75 -1.75 -2.47 3.42
C MET A 75 -1.05 -3.70 2.83
N ALA A 76 -0.13 -4.30 3.58
CA ALA A 76 0.63 -5.46 3.13
C ALA A 76 -0.29 -6.68 2.92
N ALA A 77 -1.21 -6.93 3.84
CA ALA A 77 -2.23 -7.97 3.74
C ALA A 77 -3.12 -7.75 2.50
N ARG A 78 -3.55 -6.50 2.26
CA ARG A 78 -4.41 -6.20 1.12
C ARG A 78 -3.71 -6.36 -0.22
N LEU A 79 -2.45 -5.96 -0.30
CA LEU A 79 -1.62 -6.15 -1.48
C LEU A 79 -1.32 -7.64 -1.72
N THR A 80 -1.17 -8.43 -0.66
CA THR A 80 -1.05 -9.89 -0.73
C THR A 80 -2.33 -10.51 -1.29
N GLU A 81 -3.50 -10.12 -0.78
CA GLU A 81 -4.80 -10.59 -1.28
C GLU A 81 -4.98 -10.23 -2.77
N ALA A 82 -4.50 -9.06 -3.21
CA ALA A 82 -4.52 -8.68 -4.62
C ALA A 82 -3.70 -9.65 -5.49
N GLN A 83 -2.56 -10.14 -5.00
CA GLN A 83 -1.76 -11.16 -5.69
C GLN A 83 -2.48 -12.52 -5.72
N GLU A 84 -3.01 -12.96 -4.57
CA GLU A 84 -3.71 -14.24 -4.44
C GLU A 84 -4.95 -14.32 -5.34
N ARG A 85 -5.67 -13.20 -5.47
CA ARG A 85 -6.87 -13.11 -6.32
C ARG A 85 -6.55 -12.81 -7.79
N GLY A 86 -5.28 -12.71 -8.16
CA GLY A 86 -4.85 -12.40 -9.53
C GLY A 86 -5.22 -10.99 -9.99
N LEU A 87 -5.52 -10.08 -9.06
CA LEU A 87 -5.80 -8.66 -9.34
C LEU A 87 -4.52 -7.87 -9.57
N TRP A 88 -3.39 -8.37 -9.05
CA TRP A 88 -2.08 -7.76 -9.23
C TRP A 88 -1.00 -8.82 -9.45
N ARG A 89 -0.20 -8.63 -10.50
CA ARG A 89 1.08 -9.31 -10.70
C ARG A 89 2.20 -8.30 -10.52
N ALA A 90 2.89 -8.38 -9.38
CA ALA A 90 3.98 -7.47 -9.07
C ALA A 90 5.12 -7.58 -10.07
N ARG A 91 5.66 -6.43 -10.49
CA ARG A 91 6.88 -6.38 -11.30
C ARG A 91 8.13 -6.72 -10.49
N SER A 92 8.13 -6.39 -9.19
CA SER A 92 9.24 -6.68 -8.28
C SER A 92 9.24 -8.16 -7.88
N ASN A 93 10.40 -8.80 -8.01
CA ASN A 93 10.62 -10.18 -7.56
C ASN A 93 10.66 -10.31 -6.03
N SER A 94 10.88 -9.21 -5.29
CA SER A 94 10.92 -9.23 -3.81
C SER A 94 9.56 -8.94 -3.17
N ALA A 95 8.61 -8.38 -3.93
CA ALA A 95 7.34 -7.88 -3.39
C ALA A 95 6.60 -8.92 -2.54
N ALA A 96 6.43 -10.15 -3.04
CA ALA A 96 5.73 -11.21 -2.30
C ALA A 96 6.41 -11.52 -0.95
N GLY A 97 7.75 -11.58 -0.92
CA GLY A 97 8.50 -11.86 0.30
C GLY A 97 8.43 -10.72 1.31
N GLU A 98 8.50 -9.47 0.84
CA GLU A 98 8.38 -8.28 1.68
C GLU A 98 6.98 -8.12 2.26
N LEU A 99 5.94 -8.31 1.45
CA LEU A 99 4.55 -8.25 1.90
C LEU A 99 4.27 -9.31 2.98
N ALA A 100 4.78 -10.53 2.80
CA ALA A 100 4.66 -11.59 3.79
C ALA A 100 5.43 -11.33 5.09
N ALA A 101 6.48 -10.50 5.05
CA ALA A 101 7.19 -10.07 6.26
C ALA A 101 6.40 -8.98 7.00
N LEU A 102 5.86 -8.01 6.25
CA LEU A 102 5.13 -6.87 6.80
C LEU A 102 3.75 -7.24 7.36
N SER A 103 3.04 -8.21 6.75
CA SER A 103 1.73 -8.66 7.24
C SER A 103 1.80 -9.39 8.59
N LYS A 104 2.97 -9.91 8.98
CA LYS A 104 3.16 -10.60 10.27
C LYS A 104 3.29 -9.66 11.46
N LEU A 105 3.43 -8.35 11.23
CA LEU A 105 3.47 -7.34 12.29
C LEU A 105 2.13 -7.18 13.03
N GLU A 106 1.03 -7.70 12.48
CA GLU A 106 -0.30 -7.67 13.10
C GLU A 106 -0.47 -8.68 14.26
N VAL A 107 0.44 -9.66 14.37
CA VAL A 107 0.31 -10.83 15.26
C VAL A 107 1.33 -10.81 16.42
N ALA A 108 2.17 -9.77 16.52
CA ALA A 108 3.18 -9.61 17.58
C ALA A 108 2.80 -8.48 18.54
#